data_AF-A0A373ZYX3-F1
#
_entry.id   AF-A0A373ZYX3-F1
#
_cell.length_a   1.000
_cell.length_b   1.000
_cell.length_c   1.000
_cell.angle_alpha   90.00
_cell.angle_beta   90.00
_cell.angle_gamma   90.00
#
_symmetry.space_group_name_H-M   'P 1'
#
loop_
_entity.id
_entity.type
_entity.pdbx_description
1 polymer ?
#
loop_
_entity_poly.entity_id
_entity_poly.type
_entity_poly.pdbx_seq_one_letter_code
_entity_poly.pdbx_strand_id
1 'polypeptide(L)'
;MGRSKEILDLFESLIKTIRSMRGQYLLQTASTRELLCGEWERKDSTVSFRIYIEDGKYYIEFRYGNKINNYKKCLSSELLEDKEGNLYADFMNQGIGYDPKQDLLLVEDYGAFKRKMETEHEK
;
A
#
# COMPACT_ATOMS: atom_id res chain seq x y z
N MET A 1 24.37 28.65 -12.48
CA MET A 1 23.93 27.25 -12.27
C MET A 1 23.88 26.80 -10.80
N GLY A 2 24.58 27.44 -9.84
CA GLY A 2 24.57 27.01 -8.42
C GLY A 2 23.28 27.31 -7.63
N ARG A 3 22.75 28.54 -7.73
CA ARG A 3 21.59 29.00 -6.93
C ARG A 3 20.29 28.23 -7.19
N SER A 4 20.04 27.86 -8.44
CA SER A 4 18.84 27.09 -8.81
C SER A 4 18.89 25.66 -8.28
N LYS A 5 20.09 25.07 -8.15
CA LYS A 5 20.28 23.73 -7.60
C LYS A 5 20.06 23.71 -6.08
N GLU A 6 20.59 24.71 -5.37
CA GLU A 6 20.36 24.88 -3.93
C GLU A 6 18.87 25.00 -3.59
N ILE A 7 18.10 25.71 -4.42
CA ILE A 7 16.65 25.84 -4.26
C ILE A 7 15.95 24.50 -4.46
N LEU A 8 16.33 23.71 -5.47
CA LEU A 8 15.76 22.38 -5.72
C LEU A 8 16.08 21.40 -4.59
N ASP A 9 17.32 21.38 -4.11
CA ASP A 9 17.74 20.54 -2.98
C ASP A 9 16.96 20.91 -1.70
N LEU A 10 16.68 22.20 -1.50
CA LEU A 10 15.85 22.69 -0.39
C LEU A 10 14.40 22.18 -0.51
N PHE A 11 13.80 22.24 -1.70
CA PHE A 11 12.46 21.71 -1.96
C PHE A 11 12.39 20.20 -1.75
N GLU A 12 13.38 19.44 -2.22
CA GLU A 12 13.43 17.99 -1.97
C GLU A 12 13.51 17.67 -0.48
N SER A 13 14.35 18.39 0.27
CA SER A 13 14.47 18.23 1.72
C SER A 13 13.15 18.54 2.44
N LEU A 14 12.46 19.59 2.00
CA LEU A 14 11.18 20.00 2.57
C LEU A 14 10.07 18.99 2.26
N ILE A 15 10.04 18.45 1.04
CA ILE A 15 9.14 17.35 0.65
C ILE A 15 9.42 16.09 1.49
N LYS A 16 10.69 15.71 1.67
CA LYS A 16 11.07 14.57 2.53
C LYS A 16 10.62 14.78 3.97
N THR A 17 10.78 16.00 4.50
CA THR A 17 10.36 16.35 5.86
C THR A 17 8.84 16.29 6.02
N ILE A 18 8.07 16.86 5.09
CA ILE A 18 6.61 16.78 5.08
C ILE A 18 6.14 15.33 5.00
N ARG A 19 6.74 14.51 4.12
CA ARG A 19 6.40 13.08 4.00
C ARG A 19 6.68 12.33 5.31
N SER A 20 7.81 12.61 5.96
CA SER A 20 8.16 12.02 7.25
C SER A 20 7.16 12.41 8.35
N MET A 21 6.86 13.70 8.48
CA MET A 21 5.88 14.20 9.45
C MET A 21 4.49 13.62 9.22
N ARG A 22 4.04 13.56 7.96
CA ARG A 22 2.75 12.94 7.60
C ARG A 22 2.74 11.46 7.95
N GLY A 23 3.83 10.74 7.67
CA GLY A 23 3.96 9.33 8.04
C GLY A 23 3.85 9.13 9.56
N GLN A 24 4.56 9.93 10.36
CA GLN A 24 4.49 9.88 11.82
C GLN A 24 3.11 10.24 12.35
N TYR A 25 2.47 11.27 11.81
CA TYR A 25 1.12 11.68 12.20
C TYR A 25 0.09 10.59 11.90
N LEU A 26 0.16 9.98 10.70
CA LEU A 26 -0.71 8.87 10.32
C LEU A 26 -0.48 7.66 11.22
N LEU A 27 0.76 7.30 11.52
CA LEU A 27 1.05 6.19 12.46
C LEU A 27 0.46 6.41 13.87
N GLN A 28 0.24 7.66 14.28
CA GLN A 28 -0.33 7.99 15.59
C GLN A 28 -1.86 8.07 15.61
N THR A 29 -2.48 8.31 14.46
CA THR A 29 -3.91 8.69 14.39
C THR A 29 -4.75 7.77 13.52
N ALA A 30 -4.12 7.07 12.58
CA ALA A 30 -4.79 6.21 11.62
C ALA A 30 -4.88 4.78 12.17
N SER A 31 -6.01 4.13 11.92
CA SER A 31 -6.18 2.70 12.10
C SER A 31 -5.25 1.92 11.15
N THR A 32 -4.95 0.67 11.50
CA THR A 32 -4.17 -0.23 10.63
C THR A 32 -4.79 -0.34 9.23
N ARG A 33 -6.12 -0.35 9.13
CA ARG A 33 -6.87 -0.40 7.85
C ARG A 33 -6.62 0.85 6.99
N GLU A 34 -6.53 2.03 7.59
CA GLU A 34 -6.19 3.27 6.88
C GLU A 34 -4.74 3.28 6.42
N LEU A 35 -3.81 2.82 7.25
CA LEU A 35 -2.39 2.72 6.89
C LEU A 35 -2.19 1.74 5.72
N LEU A 36 -3.03 0.71 5.64
CA LEU A 36 -3.00 -0.27 4.58
C LEU A 36 -3.54 0.25 3.23
N CYS A 37 -4.31 1.34 3.19
CA CYS A 37 -4.83 1.89 1.93
C CYS A 37 -3.71 2.22 0.93
N GLY A 38 -3.85 1.77 -0.32
CA GLY A 38 -2.86 1.94 -1.38
C GLY A 38 -2.71 0.70 -2.27
N GLU A 39 -1.79 0.77 -3.23
CA GLU A 39 -1.38 -0.38 -4.04
C GLU A 39 -0.12 -1.01 -3.46
N TRP A 40 -0.08 -2.34 -3.47
CA TRP A 40 0.97 -3.16 -2.89
C TRP A 40 1.45 -4.16 -3.92
N GLU A 41 2.75 -4.14 -4.18
CA GLU A 41 3.38 -4.94 -5.22
C GLU A 41 4.65 -5.63 -4.70
N ARG A 42 5.00 -6.72 -5.36
CA ARG A 42 6.27 -7.40 -5.17
C ARG A 42 6.95 -7.50 -6.52
N LYS A 43 8.21 -7.11 -6.58
CA LYS A 43 9.03 -7.24 -7.79
C LYS A 43 8.94 -8.69 -8.29
N ASP A 44 8.72 -8.85 -9.60
CA ASP A 44 8.58 -10.13 -10.30
C ASP A 44 7.32 -10.96 -9.99
N SER A 45 6.42 -10.47 -9.12
CA SER A 45 5.14 -11.10 -8.83
C SER A 45 4.11 -10.84 -9.92
N THR A 46 3.31 -11.86 -10.26
CA THR A 46 2.09 -11.71 -11.07
C THR A 46 0.89 -11.26 -10.23
N VAL A 47 1.05 -11.23 -8.91
CA VAL A 47 0.04 -10.86 -7.93
C VAL A 47 0.38 -9.50 -7.33
N SER A 48 -0.63 -8.65 -7.21
CA SER A 48 -0.59 -7.40 -6.45
C SER A 48 -1.90 -7.22 -5.69
N PHE A 49 -1.87 -6.35 -4.69
CA PHE A 49 -3.03 -6.04 -3.87
C PHE A 49 -3.33 -4.55 -3.94
N ARG A 50 -4.60 -4.18 -3.83
CA ARG A 50 -5.00 -2.80 -3.56
C ARG A 50 -5.96 -2.78 -2.39
N ILE A 51 -5.73 -1.89 -1.45
CA ILE A 51 -6.64 -1.67 -0.32
C ILE A 51 -7.19 -0.25 -0.45
N TYR A 52 -8.50 -0.09 -0.29
CA TYR A 52 -9.17 1.20 -0.44
C TYR A 52 -10.40 1.28 0.45
N ILE A 53 -10.90 2.50 0.63
CA ILE A 53 -12.13 2.80 1.36
C ILE A 53 -13.24 3.16 0.37
N GLU A 54 -14.42 2.58 0.57
CA GLU A 54 -15.64 2.87 -0.20
C GLU A 54 -16.82 2.80 0.78
N ASP A 55 -17.66 3.84 0.80
CA ASP A 55 -18.81 3.97 1.71
C ASP A 55 -18.50 3.70 3.20
N GLY A 56 -17.32 4.14 3.66
CA GLY A 56 -16.87 3.96 5.04
C GLY A 56 -16.38 2.56 5.40
N LYS A 57 -16.33 1.65 4.41
CA LYS A 57 -15.82 0.29 4.55
C LYS A 57 -14.50 0.12 3.82
N TYR A 58 -13.67 -0.78 4.33
CA TYR A 58 -12.39 -1.11 3.71
C TYR A 58 -12.54 -2.32 2.83
N TYR A 59 -11.92 -2.28 1.66
CA TYR A 59 -11.91 -3.37 0.70
C TYR A 59 -10.48 -3.71 0.32
N ILE A 60 -10.26 -4.99 0.01
CA ILE A 60 -9.02 -5.51 -0.54
C ILE A 60 -9.29 -6.14 -1.90
N GLU A 61 -8.55 -5.71 -2.91
CA GLU A 61 -8.54 -6.24 -4.26
C GLU A 61 -7.31 -7.11 -4.45
N PHE A 62 -7.53 -8.41 -4.66
CA PHE A 62 -6.54 -9.35 -5.16
C PHE A 62 -6.47 -9.24 -6.69
N ARG A 63 -5.33 -8.80 -7.21
CA ARG A 63 -5.10 -8.62 -8.65
C ARG A 63 -4.06 -9.62 -9.12
N TYR A 64 -4.41 -10.44 -10.09
CA TYR A 64 -3.44 -11.35 -10.71
C TYR A 64 -3.45 -11.24 -12.24
N GLY A 65 -2.26 -11.27 -12.83
CA GLY A 65 -2.04 -11.25 -14.27
C GLY A 65 -1.42 -12.54 -14.79
N ASN A 66 -1.90 -13.05 -15.91
CA ASN A 66 -1.25 -14.12 -16.66
C ASN A 66 -0.29 -13.52 -17.70
N LYS A 67 1.00 -13.82 -17.59
CA LYS A 67 2.06 -13.33 -18.50
C LYS A 67 1.94 -13.90 -19.93
N ILE A 68 1.21 -15.00 -20.13
CA ILE A 68 1.10 -15.70 -21.42
C ILE A 68 0.07 -15.02 -22.34
N ASN A 69 -1.05 -14.54 -21.77
CA ASN A 69 -2.17 -14.00 -22.56
C ASN A 69 -2.66 -12.61 -22.08
N ASN A 70 -1.90 -11.96 -21.19
CA ASN A 70 -2.24 -10.67 -20.58
C ASN A 70 -3.59 -10.64 -19.84
N TYR A 71 -4.17 -11.80 -19.53
CA TYR A 71 -5.42 -11.88 -18.77
C TYR A 71 -5.21 -11.35 -17.36
N LYS A 72 -6.02 -10.38 -16.95
CA LYS A 72 -6.04 -9.84 -15.59
C LYS A 72 -7.35 -10.22 -14.93
N LYS A 73 -7.27 -10.76 -13.72
CA LYS A 73 -8.44 -10.94 -12.86
C LYS A 73 -8.26 -10.11 -11.60
N CYS A 74 -9.33 -9.44 -11.20
CA CYS A 74 -9.45 -8.71 -9.96
C CYS A 74 -10.56 -9.37 -9.14
N LEU A 75 -10.27 -9.70 -7.89
CA LEU A 75 -11.25 -10.21 -6.93
C LEU A 75 -11.23 -9.24 -5.75
N SER A 76 -12.38 -8.63 -5.44
CA SER A 76 -12.52 -7.75 -4.29
C SER A 76 -13.31 -8.42 -3.18
N SER A 77 -12.96 -8.10 -1.94
CA SER A 77 -13.73 -8.46 -0.76
C SER A 77 -13.58 -7.39 0.31
N GLU A 78 -14.50 -7.37 1.28
CA GLU A 78 -14.36 -6.51 2.45
C GLU A 78 -13.10 -6.94 3.25
N LEU A 79 -12.35 -5.95 3.74
CA LEU A 79 -11.23 -6.12 4.67
C LEU A 79 -11.79 -5.98 6.09
N LEU A 80 -12.02 -7.13 6.71
CA LEU A 80 -12.66 -7.25 8.01
C LEU A 80 -11.61 -7.24 9.13
N GLU A 81 -12.06 -6.90 10.34
CA GLU A 81 -11.27 -6.92 11.57
C GLU A 81 -12.04 -7.73 12.60
N ASP A 82 -11.38 -8.71 13.23
CA ASP A 82 -11.98 -9.48 14.32
C ASP A 82 -11.92 -8.73 15.66
N LYS A 83 -12.39 -9.38 16.73
CA LYS A 83 -12.40 -8.78 18.08
C LYS A 83 -11.01 -8.62 18.70
N GLU A 84 -10.02 -9.33 18.18
CA GLU A 84 -8.62 -9.29 18.62
C GLU A 84 -7.81 -8.26 17.81
N GLY A 85 -8.40 -7.66 16.78
CA GLY A 85 -7.77 -6.69 15.89
C GLY A 85 -7.05 -7.34 14.70
N ASN A 86 -7.24 -8.64 14.47
CA ASN A 86 -6.65 -9.32 13.32
C ASN A 86 -7.46 -8.97 12.06
N LEU A 87 -6.76 -8.65 10.98
CA LEU A 87 -7.38 -8.32 9.70
C LEU A 87 -7.45 -9.55 8.80
N TYR A 88 -8.54 -9.68 8.04
CA TYR A 88 -8.69 -10.75 7.07
C TYR A 88 -9.57 -10.33 5.88
N ALA A 89 -9.34 -10.98 4.74
CA ALA A 89 -10.13 -10.81 3.52
C ALA A 89 -11.27 -11.84 3.45
N ASP A 90 -12.53 -11.38 3.47
CA ASP A 90 -13.73 -12.24 3.60
C ASP A 90 -13.79 -13.39 2.56
N PHE A 91 -13.59 -13.09 1.27
CA PHE A 91 -13.73 -14.08 0.19
C PHE A 91 -12.65 -15.18 0.22
N MET A 92 -11.44 -14.87 0.71
CA MET A 92 -10.32 -15.81 0.75
C MET A 92 -10.05 -16.38 2.14
N ASN A 93 -10.76 -15.87 3.16
CA ASN A 93 -10.51 -16.13 4.57
C ASN A 93 -9.02 -16.03 4.92
N GLN A 94 -8.37 -15.01 4.34
CA GLN A 94 -6.92 -14.87 4.31
C GLN A 94 -6.48 -13.79 5.28
N GLY A 95 -5.55 -14.13 6.17
CA GLY A 95 -4.96 -13.20 7.13
C GLY A 95 -4.19 -12.06 6.46
N ILE A 96 -4.46 -10.85 6.92
CA ILE A 96 -3.83 -9.61 6.48
C ILE A 96 -3.08 -8.99 7.65
N GLY A 97 -1.81 -8.68 7.44
CA GLY A 97 -0.96 -8.02 8.40
C GLY A 97 -0.30 -6.77 7.82
N TYR A 98 0.20 -5.92 8.71
CA TYR A 98 0.96 -4.73 8.35
C TYR A 98 2.23 -4.67 9.19
N ASP A 99 3.39 -4.56 8.54
CA ASP A 99 4.66 -4.22 9.21
C ASP A 99 4.89 -2.70 9.09
N PRO A 100 4.60 -1.91 10.14
CA PRO A 100 4.78 -0.46 10.11
C PRO A 100 6.25 -0.03 10.08
N LYS A 101 7.20 -0.88 10.47
CA LYS A 101 8.63 -0.52 10.48
C LYS A 101 9.21 -0.52 9.07
N GLN A 102 8.71 -1.41 8.21
CA GLN A 102 9.19 -1.60 6.85
C GLN A 102 8.19 -1.15 5.78
N ASP A 103 7.00 -0.69 6.18
CA ASP A 103 5.87 -0.38 5.31
C ASP A 103 5.57 -1.55 4.35
N LEU A 104 5.25 -2.71 4.95
CA LEU A 104 4.93 -3.93 4.22
C LEU A 104 3.51 -4.39 4.51
N LEU A 105 2.79 -4.72 3.45
CA LEU A 105 1.58 -5.54 3.54
C LEU A 105 2.01 -7.00 3.64
N LEU A 106 1.54 -7.69 4.68
CA LEU A 106 1.73 -9.12 4.88
C LEU A 106 0.43 -9.82 4.51
N VAL A 107 0.51 -10.79 3.62
CA VAL A 107 -0.65 -11.58 3.21
C VAL A 107 -0.32 -13.04 3.47
N GLU A 108 -1.18 -13.73 4.21
CA GLU A 108 -1.09 -15.19 4.42
C GLU A 108 -0.95 -15.91 3.06
N ASP A 109 -0.15 -16.97 2.99
CA ASP A 109 0.23 -17.71 1.76
C ASP A 109 1.01 -16.95 0.67
N TYR A 110 0.94 -15.62 0.60
CA TYR A 110 1.61 -14.82 -0.45
C TYR A 110 2.87 -14.10 0.04
N GLY A 111 3.01 -13.85 1.34
CA GLY A 111 4.15 -13.20 1.96
C GLY A 111 4.05 -11.67 1.97
N ALA A 112 5.21 -11.00 1.92
CA ALA A 112 5.31 -9.55 2.05
C ALA A 112 5.28 -8.80 0.70
N PHE A 113 4.57 -7.68 0.67
CA PHE A 113 4.43 -6.76 -0.46
C PHE A 113 4.85 -5.36 -0.04
N LYS A 114 5.50 -4.64 -0.95
CA LYS A 114 5.90 -3.25 -0.75
C LYS A 114 4.84 -2.33 -1.31
N ARG A 115 4.64 -1.18 -0.68
CA ARG A 115 3.79 -0.14 -1.23
C ARG A 115 4.35 0.29 -2.59
N LYS A 116 3.50 0.32 -3.61
CA LYS A 116 3.84 0.87 -4.91
C LYS A 116 4.12 2.35 -4.73
N MET A 117 5.36 2.75 -4.98
CA MET A 117 5.70 4.15 -5.06
C MET A 117 5.16 4.67 -6.39
N GLU A 118 4.42 5.78 -6.38
CA GLU A 118 4.11 6.49 -7.62
C GLU A 118 5.44 6.83 -8.28
N THR A 119 5.77 6.16 -9.40
CA THR A 119 6.77 6.66 -10.31
C THR A 119 6.28 8.01 -10.79
N GLU A 120 7.05 9.05 -10.49
CA GLU A 120 6.89 10.37 -11.12
C GLU A 120 6.72 10.13 -12.62
N HIS A 121 5.64 10.68 -13.19
CA HIS A 121 5.40 10.58 -14.63
C HIS A 121 6.67 11.01 -15.37
N GLU A 122 7.33 10.07 -16.05
CA GLU A 122 8.25 10.42 -17.12
C GLU A 122 7.42 11.19 -18.17
N LYS A 123 7.66 12.50 -18.22
CA LYS A 123 7.15 13.39 -19.27
C LYS A 123 7.81 13.09 -20.60
#